data_AF-D8T5P4-F1
#
_entry.id   AF-D8T5P4-F1
#
_cell.length_a   1.000
_cell.length_b   1.000
_cell.length_c   1.000
_cell.angle_alpha   90.00
_cell.angle_beta   90.00
_cell.angle_gamma   90.00
#
_symmetry.space_group_name_H-M   'P 1'
#
loop_
_entity.id
_entity.type
_entity.pdbx_description
1 polymer ?
#
loop_
_entity_poly.entity_id
_entity_poly.type
_entity_poly.pdbx_seq_one_letter_code
_entity_poly.pdbx_strand_id
1 'polypeptide(L)'
;MLEVPHVQVSHTRESFSKFLQPVSLREARVIARMSHLCNLAYRVGDIEPSNLLHTHGLEFMTSSLVKKEEALAKEQASSVSSNESEESDGGSPRIGQRFSISPASAYSVASAVASYLHSQTTSLLRHRKKRFGAVNGDGQEKEAADYESSEMATLIASSPVTAVVAAKEGTKDAVAKDLQSLHNCPCEWYCCDDRKTSTLHFVIQGSESLASWQANLLFEPTHFEDSSLGVFVHRGIYEAAKGLYEQLLPCVLEHLRLHGDQARLCFTGHSLGGSLATLVFLMLRIRGVVQREALLPVLTFGSPCILCGGDYLLDKLGLPKDHIRSVMLHRDIVPRTFACNYPDHVAEILKRLNGNFRDHPCLNNQKLLYAPMGQFILLQPSEDVAPPHPLLPPGLGLYVMRHPREGNCSSKVEFRAAQRAFLNSPHPLEILSDPGAYGSDGAICRDHDPRSYMKCITGAVRQEAKRSRRLKRQQRRGLWWPLITAELSSMFRDGGGGGGGGQDRTFLVPGTTTAGRGAVVLSGSSAPGPSVVAAERFYAGVVRGIHEHRRQGQVVLLFFFSVKLALMQGFAAFFAWV
;
A
#
# COMPACT_ATOMS: atom_id res chain seq x y z
N MET A 1 -26.71 -3.00 -5.10
CA MET A 1 -26.38 -4.44 -5.05
C MET A 1 -25.25 -4.62 -4.06
N LEU A 2 -25.36 -5.58 -3.16
CA LEU A 2 -24.31 -5.92 -2.21
C LEU A 2 -23.02 -6.37 -2.93
N GLU A 3 -23.19 -6.95 -4.13
CA GLU A 3 -22.14 -7.65 -4.84
C GLU A 3 -22.14 -7.38 -6.34
N VAL A 4 -20.96 -7.58 -6.94
CA VAL A 4 -20.75 -7.48 -8.38
C VAL A 4 -20.17 -8.82 -8.85
N PRO A 5 -20.81 -9.51 -9.82
CA PRO A 5 -20.40 -10.85 -10.26
C PRO A 5 -18.90 -10.96 -10.58
N HIS A 6 -18.32 -12.13 -10.30
CA HIS A 6 -16.97 -12.43 -10.73
C HIS A 6 -16.91 -12.59 -12.24
N VAL A 7 -16.15 -11.71 -12.90
CA VAL A 7 -15.84 -11.77 -14.32
C VAL A 7 -14.33 -11.63 -14.43
N GLN A 8 -13.68 -12.65 -14.99
CA GLN A 8 -12.26 -12.64 -15.24
C GLN A 8 -12.00 -11.99 -16.60
N VAL A 9 -11.31 -10.84 -16.59
CA VAL A 9 -10.94 -10.10 -17.79
C VAL A 9 -9.44 -9.90 -17.77
N SER A 10 -8.75 -10.32 -18.82
CA SER A 10 -7.36 -9.97 -19.03
C SER A 10 -7.26 -8.56 -19.62
N HIS A 11 -6.33 -7.77 -19.11
CA HIS A 11 -6.08 -6.42 -19.59
C HIS A 11 -4.67 -6.30 -20.15
N THR A 12 -4.54 -5.55 -21.25
CA THR A 12 -3.26 -4.99 -21.68
C THR A 12 -3.12 -3.61 -21.06
N ARG A 13 -1.92 -3.01 -21.16
CA ARG A 13 -1.71 -1.62 -20.73
C ARG A 13 -2.68 -0.66 -21.42
N GLU A 14 -2.89 -0.85 -22.72
CA GLU A 14 -3.78 -0.01 -23.55
C GLU A 14 -5.23 -0.15 -23.08
N SER A 15 -5.72 -1.39 -22.90
CA SER A 15 -7.10 -1.61 -22.48
C SER A 15 -7.36 -1.20 -21.02
N PHE A 16 -6.34 -1.25 -20.16
CA PHE A 16 -6.42 -0.79 -18.77
C PHE A 16 -6.36 0.74 -18.64
N SER A 17 -5.65 1.42 -19.56
CA SER A 17 -5.45 2.88 -19.49
C SER A 17 -6.74 3.70 -19.44
N LYS A 18 -7.84 3.17 -19.99
CA LYS A 18 -9.17 3.82 -19.95
C LYS A 18 -9.71 3.99 -18.53
N PHE A 19 -9.19 3.23 -17.56
CA PHE A 19 -9.59 3.30 -16.15
C PHE A 19 -8.71 4.24 -15.33
N LEU A 20 -7.68 4.84 -15.92
CA LEU A 20 -6.69 5.64 -15.20
C LEU A 20 -6.87 7.13 -15.46
N GLN A 21 -7.13 7.88 -14.40
CA GLN A 21 -7.16 9.32 -14.43
C GLN A 21 -5.98 9.87 -13.63
N PRO A 22 -5.08 10.69 -14.22
CA PRO A 22 -4.00 11.32 -13.47
C PRO A 22 -4.54 12.20 -12.34
N VAL A 23 -3.93 12.10 -11.16
CA VAL A 23 -4.30 12.91 -10.00
C VAL A 23 -3.90 14.37 -10.21
N SER A 24 -4.80 15.29 -9.88
CA SER A 24 -4.53 16.73 -9.99
C SER A 24 -3.42 17.16 -9.02
N LEU A 25 -2.67 18.22 -9.36
CA LEU A 25 -1.62 18.73 -8.46
C LEU A 25 -2.14 19.14 -7.06
N ARG A 26 -3.38 19.64 -6.98
CA ARG A 26 -4.02 20.03 -5.71
C ARG A 26 -4.24 18.79 -4.84
N GLU A 27 -4.83 17.76 -5.42
CA GLU A 27 -5.11 16.50 -4.73
C GLU A 27 -3.82 15.76 -4.35
N ALA A 28 -2.85 15.69 -5.26
CA ALA A 28 -1.56 15.07 -4.99
C ALA A 28 -0.82 15.71 -3.79
N ARG A 29 -0.98 17.03 -3.57
CA ARG A 29 -0.43 17.70 -2.38
C ARG A 29 -1.13 17.32 -1.08
N VAL A 30 -2.44 17.12 -1.12
CA VAL A 30 -3.20 16.62 0.05
C VAL A 30 -2.74 15.20 0.38
N ILE A 31 -2.64 14.35 -0.64
CA ILE A 31 -2.14 12.97 -0.49
C ILE A 31 -0.71 12.97 0.06
N ALA A 32 0.15 13.88 -0.41
CA ALA A 32 1.52 14.03 0.11
C ALA A 32 1.54 14.44 1.60
N ARG A 33 0.74 15.45 1.99
CA ARG A 33 0.62 15.89 3.40
C ARG A 33 0.23 14.71 4.30
N MET A 34 -0.83 13.99 3.93
CA MET A 34 -1.32 12.84 4.70
C MET A 34 -0.30 11.70 4.75
N SER A 35 0.40 11.41 3.65
CA SER A 35 1.45 10.37 3.65
C SER A 35 2.60 10.70 4.59
N HIS A 36 2.95 12.00 4.72
CA HIS A 36 3.96 12.46 5.66
C HIS A 36 3.49 12.31 7.11
N LEU A 37 2.23 12.65 7.40
CA LEU A 37 1.64 12.45 8.73
C LEU A 37 1.62 10.96 9.11
N CYS A 38 1.21 10.08 8.20
CA CYS A 38 1.26 8.63 8.42
C CYS A 38 2.69 8.13 8.67
N ASN A 39 3.70 8.67 7.97
CA ASN A 39 5.09 8.33 8.23
C ASN A 39 5.58 8.79 9.61
N LEU A 40 5.09 9.93 10.12
CA LEU A 40 5.38 10.39 11.47
C LEU A 40 4.75 9.51 12.56
N ALA A 41 3.62 8.85 12.27
CA ALA A 41 2.96 7.97 13.24
C ALA A 41 3.86 6.81 13.71
N TYR A 42 4.79 6.37 12.85
CA TYR A 42 5.77 5.33 13.16
C TYR A 42 6.85 5.81 14.15
N ARG A 43 6.89 7.12 14.44
CA ARG A 43 7.80 7.74 15.39
C ARG A 43 7.03 8.69 16.29
N VAL A 44 5.86 8.25 16.76
CA VAL A 44 4.93 9.10 17.52
C VAL A 44 5.58 9.74 18.76
N GLY A 45 6.50 9.02 19.42
CA GLY A 45 7.27 9.55 20.56
C GLY A 45 8.31 10.61 20.20
N ASP A 46 8.72 10.69 18.92
CA ASP A 46 9.69 11.66 18.43
C ASP A 46 9.01 12.88 17.77
N ILE A 47 7.68 13.01 17.84
CA ILE A 47 6.98 14.13 17.22
C ILE A 47 7.22 15.41 18.02
N GLU A 48 7.96 16.34 17.43
CA GLU A 48 8.11 17.69 17.96
C GLU A 48 6.90 18.58 17.55
N PRO A 49 6.11 19.10 18.52
CA PRO A 49 4.93 19.93 18.21
C PRO A 49 5.26 21.18 17.38
N SER A 50 6.42 21.80 17.63
CA SER A 50 6.92 22.96 16.88
C SER A 50 7.13 22.67 15.40
N ASN A 51 7.71 21.50 15.07
CA ASN A 51 7.95 21.08 13.69
C ASN A 51 6.65 20.75 12.97
N LEU A 52 5.70 20.11 13.66
CA LEU A 52 4.37 19.82 13.12
C LEU A 52 3.63 21.11 12.77
N LEU A 53 3.69 22.11 13.66
CA LEU A 53 3.10 23.43 13.44
C LEU A 53 3.80 24.19 12.31
N HIS A 54 5.14 24.21 12.28
CA HIS A 54 5.89 24.93 11.25
C HIS A 54 5.70 24.33 9.85
N THR A 55 5.76 22.99 9.75
CA THR A 55 5.77 22.29 8.45
C THR A 55 4.37 22.10 7.89
N HIS A 56 3.40 21.78 8.76
CA HIS A 56 2.04 21.42 8.35
C HIS A 56 0.99 22.41 8.82
N GLY A 57 1.32 23.37 9.69
CA GLY A 57 0.31 24.25 10.30
C GLY A 57 -0.64 23.50 11.23
N LEU A 58 -0.21 22.38 11.81
CA LEU A 58 -1.02 21.52 12.67
C LEU A 58 -0.50 21.58 14.11
N GLU A 59 -1.41 21.73 15.07
CA GLU A 59 -1.10 21.71 16.49
C GLU A 59 -1.23 20.30 17.04
N PHE A 60 -0.18 19.78 17.68
CA PHE A 60 -0.23 18.47 18.32
C PHE A 60 -1.14 18.53 19.56
N MET A 61 -2.11 17.61 19.65
CA MET A 61 -3.10 17.60 20.73
C MET A 61 -2.77 16.52 21.78
N THR A 62 -2.75 15.26 21.36
CA THR A 62 -2.42 14.13 22.24
C THR A 62 -2.03 12.90 21.40
N SER A 63 -1.59 11.83 22.06
CA SER A 63 -1.28 10.55 21.44
C SER A 63 -1.65 9.39 22.35
N SER A 64 -1.66 8.19 21.77
CA SER A 64 -1.78 6.93 22.51
C SER A 64 -0.74 6.79 23.61
N LEU A 65 0.50 7.25 23.38
CA LEU A 65 1.56 7.21 24.39
C LEU A 65 1.21 8.08 25.61
N VAL A 66 0.78 9.31 25.38
CA VAL A 66 0.32 10.22 26.45
C VAL A 66 -0.86 9.59 27.20
N LYS A 67 -1.81 8.99 26.49
CA LYS A 67 -2.98 8.33 27.11
C LYS A 67 -2.60 7.11 27.95
N LYS A 68 -1.62 6.33 27.52
CA LYS A 68 -1.09 5.18 28.27
C LYS A 68 -0.37 5.64 29.54
N GLU A 69 0.42 6.70 29.47
CA GLU A 69 1.08 7.30 30.65
C GLU A 69 0.06 7.85 31.65
N GLU A 70 -0.96 8.57 31.19
CA GLU A 70 -2.06 9.07 32.02
C GLU A 70 -2.83 7.94 32.73
N ALA A 71 -3.04 6.81 32.05
CA ALA A 71 -3.71 5.64 32.62
C ALA A 71 -2.87 4.98 33.72
N LEU A 72 -1.57 4.76 33.46
CA LEU A 72 -0.64 4.19 34.45
C LEU A 72 -0.54 5.06 35.70
N ALA A 73 -0.50 6.38 35.54
CA ALA A 73 -0.46 7.32 36.68
C ALA A 73 -1.73 7.24 37.54
N LYS A 74 -2.91 7.08 36.92
CA LYS A 74 -4.19 6.92 37.64
C LYS A 74 -4.26 5.59 38.39
N GLU A 75 -3.78 4.50 37.79
CA GLU A 75 -3.73 3.19 38.45
C GLU A 75 -2.81 3.23 39.68
N GLN A 76 -1.62 3.82 39.55
CA GLN A 76 -0.70 4.00 40.68
C GLN A 76 -1.31 4.86 41.78
N ALA A 77 -1.97 5.98 41.44
CA ALA A 77 -2.64 6.83 42.43
C ALA A 77 -3.80 6.12 43.15
N SER A 78 -4.54 5.25 42.45
CA SER A 78 -5.64 4.47 43.05
C SER A 78 -5.14 3.38 44.00
N SER A 79 -4.03 2.71 43.67
CA SER A 79 -3.41 1.65 44.49
C SER A 79 -2.79 2.14 45.81
N VAL A 80 -2.48 3.44 45.91
CA VAL A 80 -1.94 4.07 47.13
C VAL A 80 -3.05 4.41 48.14
N SER A 81 -4.33 4.36 47.74
CA SER A 81 -5.47 4.69 48.62
C SER A 81 -6.13 3.48 49.31
N SER A 82 -5.72 2.26 48.98
CA SER A 82 -6.34 1.02 49.48
C SER A 82 -5.29 0.08 50.10
N ASN A 83 -4.61 0.55 51.14
CA ASN A 83 -3.81 -0.31 52.02
C ASN A 83 -4.43 -0.36 53.41
N GLU A 84 -5.51 -1.13 53.56
CA GLU A 84 -5.75 -1.91 54.78
C GLU A 84 -6.12 -3.34 54.35
N SER A 85 -5.17 -4.25 54.60
CA SER A 85 -5.28 -5.70 54.80
C SER A 85 -6.43 -6.47 54.16
N GLU A 86 -6.10 -7.39 53.25
CA GLU A 86 -6.50 -8.79 53.38
C GLU A 86 -5.58 -9.70 52.54
N GLU A 87 -4.97 -10.67 53.21
CA GLU A 87 -4.37 -11.85 52.59
C GLU A 87 -5.50 -12.76 52.08
N SER A 88 -5.48 -13.12 50.80
CA SER A 88 -6.16 -14.33 50.35
C SER A 88 -5.39 -15.02 49.23
N ASP A 89 -4.94 -16.21 49.58
CA ASP A 89 -4.46 -17.30 48.73
C ASP A 89 -5.44 -17.63 47.59
N GLY A 90 -4.91 -18.00 46.43
CA GLY A 90 -5.70 -18.31 45.23
C GLY A 90 -4.90 -18.24 43.94
N GLY A 91 -4.02 -19.22 43.73
CA GLY A 91 -3.24 -19.37 42.51
C GLY A 91 -4.10 -19.42 41.24
N SER A 92 -4.03 -18.37 40.43
CA SER A 92 -4.47 -18.42 39.04
C SER A 92 -3.36 -19.05 38.16
N PRO A 93 -3.70 -19.93 37.20
CA PRO A 93 -2.68 -20.51 36.33
C PRO A 93 -2.08 -19.41 35.46
N ARG A 94 -0.80 -19.14 35.65
CA ARG A 94 0.00 -18.32 34.74
C ARG A 94 0.01 -19.02 33.38
N ILE A 95 -0.79 -18.54 32.43
CA ILE A 95 -0.66 -18.90 31.00
C ILE A 95 0.61 -18.22 30.48
N GLY A 96 1.75 -18.77 30.88
CA GLY A 96 3.08 -18.37 30.48
C GLY A 96 3.61 -19.31 29.41
N GLN A 97 3.15 -19.15 28.17
CA GLN A 97 3.88 -19.55 26.97
C GLN A 97 3.45 -18.64 25.82
N ARG A 98 4.08 -17.46 25.74
CA ARG A 98 4.02 -16.61 24.56
C ARG A 98 4.68 -17.37 23.41
N PHE A 99 3.89 -17.92 22.49
CA PHE A 99 4.38 -18.38 21.20
C PHE A 99 4.81 -17.17 20.38
N SER A 100 6.10 -16.80 20.48
CA SER A 100 6.75 -15.79 19.66
C SER A 100 7.19 -16.45 18.35
N ILE A 101 6.37 -16.32 17.30
CA ILE A 101 6.73 -16.79 15.96
C ILE A 101 7.28 -15.61 15.18
N SER A 102 8.48 -15.79 14.60
CA SER A 102 9.12 -14.71 13.85
C SER A 102 8.37 -14.41 12.55
N PRO A 103 8.31 -13.14 12.13
CA PRO A 103 7.77 -12.72 10.84
C PRO A 103 8.22 -13.59 9.66
N ALA A 104 9.54 -13.81 9.59
CA ALA A 104 10.18 -14.58 8.55
C ALA A 104 9.70 -16.03 8.52
N SER A 105 9.31 -16.62 9.66
CA SER A 105 8.84 -18.00 9.74
C SER A 105 7.39 -18.16 9.25
N ALA A 106 6.45 -17.31 9.68
CA ALA A 106 5.07 -17.35 9.20
C ALA A 106 4.99 -17.01 7.70
N TYR A 107 5.84 -16.08 7.28
CA TYR A 107 5.98 -15.68 5.90
C TYR A 107 6.67 -16.73 5.03
N SER A 108 7.71 -17.38 5.54
CA SER A 108 8.38 -18.51 4.89
C SER A 108 7.39 -19.67 4.72
N VAL A 109 6.53 -19.94 5.71
CA VAL A 109 5.47 -20.96 5.58
C VAL A 109 4.45 -20.57 4.51
N ALA A 110 3.94 -19.33 4.52
CA ALA A 110 3.00 -18.87 3.48
C ALA A 110 3.63 -18.85 2.08
N SER A 111 4.90 -18.43 1.97
CA SER A 111 5.67 -18.40 0.72
C SER A 111 6.05 -19.80 0.24
N ALA A 112 6.40 -20.72 1.14
CA ALA A 112 6.66 -22.12 0.80
C ALA A 112 5.39 -22.82 0.33
N VAL A 113 4.26 -22.63 1.03
CA VAL A 113 2.95 -23.14 0.63
C VAL A 113 2.54 -22.53 -0.73
N ALA A 114 2.71 -21.23 -0.90
CA ALA A 114 2.40 -20.54 -2.15
C ALA A 114 3.29 -20.95 -3.32
N SER A 115 4.59 -21.09 -3.10
CA SER A 115 5.57 -21.50 -4.10
C SER A 115 5.35 -22.96 -4.51
N TYR A 116 4.98 -23.82 -3.55
CA TYR A 116 4.60 -25.20 -3.82
C TYR A 116 3.26 -25.31 -4.57
N LEU A 117 2.25 -24.50 -4.21
CA LEU A 117 0.99 -24.43 -4.97
C LEU A 117 1.22 -23.88 -6.38
N HIS A 118 2.07 -22.87 -6.53
CA HIS A 118 2.43 -22.30 -7.83
C HIS A 118 3.23 -23.31 -8.69
N SER A 119 4.15 -24.08 -8.08
CA SER A 119 4.90 -25.12 -8.78
C SER A 119 4.01 -26.30 -9.17
N GLN A 120 3.05 -26.72 -8.33
CA GLN A 120 2.00 -27.69 -8.64
C GLN A 120 1.12 -27.21 -9.82
N THR A 121 0.66 -25.96 -9.78
CA THR A 121 -0.15 -25.38 -10.86
C THR A 121 0.63 -25.32 -12.18
N THR A 122 1.91 -24.93 -12.12
CA THR A 122 2.81 -24.84 -13.28
C THR A 122 3.23 -26.23 -13.80
N SER A 123 3.40 -27.20 -12.90
CA SER A 123 3.71 -28.61 -13.21
C SER A 123 2.52 -29.30 -13.88
N LEU A 124 1.31 -29.12 -13.36
CA LEU A 124 0.06 -29.58 -13.96
C LEU A 124 -0.18 -28.94 -15.34
N LEU A 125 0.11 -27.65 -15.49
CA LEU A 125 0.05 -26.96 -16.78
C LEU A 125 1.13 -27.48 -17.77
N ARG A 126 2.34 -27.81 -17.31
CA ARG A 126 3.40 -28.44 -18.14
C ARG A 126 3.05 -29.89 -18.50
N HIS A 127 2.45 -30.67 -17.60
CA HIS A 127 1.97 -32.03 -17.87
C HIS A 127 0.79 -32.03 -18.85
N ARG A 128 -0.12 -31.05 -18.73
CA ARG A 128 -1.21 -30.86 -19.69
C ARG A 128 -0.72 -30.41 -21.08
N LYS A 129 0.41 -29.69 -21.15
CA LYS A 129 1.07 -29.35 -22.42
C LYS A 129 1.81 -30.55 -23.05
N LYS A 130 2.32 -31.48 -22.24
CA LYS A 130 2.90 -32.76 -22.71
C LYS A 130 1.84 -33.78 -23.16
N ARG A 131 0.64 -33.79 -22.55
CA ARG A 131 -0.48 -34.68 -22.97
C ARG A 131 -1.11 -34.33 -24.32
N PHE A 132 -0.82 -33.15 -24.90
CA PHE A 132 -1.18 -32.84 -26.30
C PHE A 132 -0.15 -33.35 -27.33
N GLY A 133 0.84 -34.14 -26.90
CA GLY A 133 1.83 -34.74 -27.78
C GLY A 133 2.44 -36.01 -27.21
N ALA A 134 1.63 -36.98 -26.81
CA ALA A 134 2.00 -38.41 -26.79
C ALA A 134 0.80 -39.24 -26.29
N VAL A 135 0.44 -40.23 -27.10
CA VAL A 135 -0.55 -41.28 -26.80
C VAL A 135 0.17 -42.50 -26.21
N ASN A 136 -0.52 -43.20 -25.30
CA ASN A 136 -0.28 -44.52 -24.68
C ASN A 136 0.49 -44.60 -23.36
N GLY A 137 -0.07 -45.40 -22.42
CA GLY A 137 0.64 -46.06 -21.33
C GLY A 137 -0.06 -46.02 -19.97
N ASP A 138 -0.47 -47.17 -19.47
CA ASP A 138 -1.31 -47.40 -18.29
C ASP A 138 -0.67 -47.11 -16.92
N GLY A 139 -1.53 -46.76 -15.95
CA GLY A 139 -1.62 -47.51 -14.69
C GLY A 139 -0.57 -47.27 -13.59
N GLN A 140 -0.35 -46.05 -13.11
CA GLN A 140 0.27 -45.79 -11.80
C GLN A 140 0.17 -44.29 -11.37
N GLU A 141 -1.04 -43.73 -11.21
CA GLU A 141 -1.21 -42.31 -10.83
C GLU A 141 -2.00 -42.08 -9.51
N LYS A 142 -2.48 -43.12 -8.83
CA LYS A 142 -3.36 -42.95 -7.65
C LYS A 142 -2.67 -42.92 -6.28
N GLU A 143 -1.53 -43.58 -6.09
CA GLU A 143 -0.90 -43.68 -4.74
C GLU A 143 0.01 -42.49 -4.39
N ALA A 144 0.67 -41.86 -5.37
CA ALA A 144 1.54 -40.71 -5.11
C ALA A 144 0.74 -39.42 -4.80
N ALA A 145 -0.44 -39.26 -5.39
CA ALA A 145 -1.31 -38.10 -5.16
C ALA A 145 -1.94 -38.10 -3.75
N ASP A 146 -2.29 -39.26 -3.21
CA ASP A 146 -2.85 -39.39 -1.86
C ASP A 146 -1.79 -39.22 -0.76
N TYR A 147 -0.55 -39.65 -1.01
CA TYR A 147 0.56 -39.47 -0.06
C TYR A 147 0.99 -37.99 0.04
N GLU A 148 1.10 -37.28 -1.09
CA GLU A 148 1.45 -35.85 -1.12
C GLU A 148 0.30 -34.93 -0.62
N SER A 149 -0.96 -35.32 -0.84
CA SER A 149 -2.13 -34.60 -0.29
C SER A 149 -2.23 -34.72 1.24
N SER A 150 -1.76 -35.83 1.81
CA SER A 150 -1.74 -36.07 3.26
C SER A 150 -0.65 -35.25 3.97
N GLU A 151 0.53 -35.13 3.35
CA GLU A 151 1.64 -34.33 3.89
C GLU A 151 1.32 -32.83 3.88
N MET A 152 0.67 -32.33 2.81
CA MET A 152 0.14 -30.95 2.75
C MET A 152 -0.94 -30.71 3.81
N ALA A 153 -1.89 -31.62 3.99
CA ALA A 153 -2.93 -31.50 5.03
C ALA A 153 -2.30 -31.43 6.43
N THR A 154 -1.22 -32.18 6.66
CA THR A 154 -0.48 -32.20 7.92
C THR A 154 0.33 -30.91 8.15
N LEU A 155 0.98 -30.37 7.12
CA LEU A 155 1.70 -29.09 7.18
C LEU A 155 0.76 -27.88 7.33
N ILE A 156 -0.39 -27.89 6.66
CA ILE A 156 -1.43 -26.87 6.84
C ILE A 156 -2.02 -27.00 8.25
N ALA A 157 -2.34 -28.21 8.71
CA ALA A 157 -2.89 -28.43 10.06
C ALA A 157 -1.92 -28.05 11.19
N SER A 158 -0.61 -28.21 10.97
CA SER A 158 0.43 -27.82 11.93
C SER A 158 0.84 -26.34 11.84
N SER A 159 0.29 -25.58 10.89
CA SER A 159 0.54 -24.14 10.81
C SER A 159 -0.15 -23.42 11.97
N PRO A 160 0.55 -22.48 12.65
CA PRO A 160 -0.01 -21.63 13.70
C PRO A 160 -1.27 -20.88 13.26
N VAL A 161 -1.37 -20.50 11.98
CA VAL A 161 -2.55 -19.83 11.41
C VAL A 161 -3.78 -20.75 11.47
N THR A 162 -3.59 -22.01 11.08
CA THR A 162 -4.67 -23.01 11.03
C THR A 162 -5.14 -23.39 12.43
N ALA A 163 -4.20 -23.54 13.37
CA ALA A 163 -4.50 -23.82 14.78
C ALA A 163 -5.42 -22.76 15.39
N VAL A 164 -5.34 -21.53 14.89
CA VAL A 164 -6.05 -20.41 15.47
C VAL A 164 -7.38 -20.13 14.76
N VAL A 165 -7.42 -20.31 13.44
CA VAL A 165 -8.69 -20.36 12.69
C VAL A 165 -9.61 -21.45 13.25
N ALA A 166 -9.04 -22.59 13.66
CA ALA A 166 -9.72 -23.72 14.29
C ALA A 166 -9.87 -23.63 15.82
N ALA A 167 -9.40 -22.53 16.46
CA ALA A 167 -9.48 -22.39 17.91
C ALA A 167 -10.92 -22.33 18.42
N LYS A 168 -11.13 -22.72 19.68
CA LYS A 168 -12.43 -22.62 20.37
C LYS A 168 -12.81 -21.15 20.58
N GLU A 169 -14.12 -20.88 20.58
CA GLU A 169 -14.67 -19.52 20.68
C GLU A 169 -14.18 -18.75 21.91
N GLY A 170 -14.07 -19.41 23.07
CA GLY A 170 -13.57 -18.76 24.29
C GLY A 170 -12.13 -18.23 24.18
N THR A 171 -11.26 -18.90 23.42
CA THR A 171 -9.90 -18.40 23.14
C THR A 171 -9.94 -17.17 22.24
N LYS A 172 -10.83 -17.18 21.25
CA LYS A 172 -11.05 -16.07 20.32
C LYS A 172 -11.57 -14.82 21.04
N ASP A 173 -12.50 -15.00 21.97
CA ASP A 173 -13.04 -13.91 22.79
C ASP A 173 -11.99 -13.31 23.74
N ALA A 174 -11.10 -14.12 24.29
CA ALA A 174 -9.99 -13.62 25.11
C ALA A 174 -9.03 -12.74 24.27
N VAL A 175 -8.68 -13.17 23.05
CA VAL A 175 -7.88 -12.39 22.10
C VAL A 175 -8.61 -11.10 21.69
N ALA A 176 -9.92 -11.16 21.46
CA ALA A 176 -10.72 -9.98 21.15
C ALA A 176 -10.70 -8.94 22.28
N LYS A 177 -10.88 -9.38 23.54
CA LYS A 177 -10.78 -8.50 24.72
C LYS A 177 -9.40 -7.89 24.86
N ASP A 178 -8.36 -8.67 24.57
CA ASP A 178 -6.97 -8.18 24.62
C ASP A 178 -6.74 -7.07 23.59
N LEU A 179 -7.18 -7.27 22.35
CA LEU A 179 -7.09 -6.28 21.26
C LEU A 179 -7.84 -4.97 21.55
N GLN A 180 -8.90 -5.04 22.35
CA GLN A 180 -9.68 -3.87 22.75
C GLN A 180 -9.01 -3.06 23.87
N SER A 181 -8.07 -3.66 24.61
CA SER A 181 -7.42 -3.01 25.74
C SER A 181 -6.49 -1.87 25.30
N LEU A 182 -6.35 -0.84 26.15
CA LEU A 182 -5.49 0.32 25.88
C LEU A 182 -4.01 -0.08 25.72
N HIS A 183 -3.52 -0.98 26.58
CA HIS A 183 -2.11 -1.38 26.62
C HIS A 183 -1.72 -2.34 25.49
N ASN A 184 -2.67 -3.16 25.00
CA ASN A 184 -2.41 -4.14 23.94
C ASN A 184 -3.02 -3.74 22.59
N CYS A 185 -3.48 -2.49 22.46
CA CYS A 185 -3.92 -1.93 21.18
C CYS A 185 -2.76 -2.05 20.16
N PRO A 186 -2.99 -2.64 18.97
CA PRO A 186 -1.92 -3.04 18.06
C PRO A 186 -1.24 -1.88 17.31
N CYS A 187 -1.71 -0.65 17.51
CA CYS A 187 -1.29 0.53 16.78
C CYS A 187 -1.22 1.73 17.71
N GLU A 188 -0.13 2.48 17.66
CA GLU A 188 -0.11 3.82 18.23
C GLU A 188 -0.88 4.80 17.34
N TRP A 189 -1.26 5.94 17.91
CA TRP A 189 -1.94 7.00 17.17
C TRP A 189 -1.62 8.35 17.79
N TYR A 190 -1.81 9.40 17.01
CA TYR A 190 -1.83 10.77 17.52
C TYR A 190 -2.93 11.57 16.84
N CYS A 191 -3.35 12.65 17.50
CA CYS A 191 -4.24 13.62 16.90
C CYS A 191 -3.64 15.02 16.90
N CYS A 192 -3.98 15.78 15.87
CA CYS A 192 -3.53 17.14 15.69
C CYS A 192 -4.63 18.02 15.09
N ASP A 193 -4.70 19.26 15.53
CA ASP A 193 -5.73 20.21 15.12
C ASP A 193 -5.24 21.16 14.02
N ASP A 194 -6.10 21.40 13.03
CA ASP A 194 -5.95 22.47 12.04
C ASP A 194 -6.92 23.61 12.39
N ARG A 195 -6.47 24.55 13.22
CA ARG A 195 -7.29 25.67 13.70
C ARG A 195 -7.92 26.49 12.57
N LYS A 196 -7.28 26.54 11.40
CA LYS A 196 -7.78 27.33 10.26
C LYS A 196 -9.02 26.71 9.64
N THR A 197 -9.17 25.40 9.73
CA THR A 197 -10.28 24.65 9.14
C THR A 197 -11.11 23.90 10.17
N SER A 198 -10.89 24.15 11.47
CA SER A 198 -11.52 23.46 12.60
C SER A 198 -11.51 21.94 12.41
N THR A 199 -10.36 21.42 11.94
CA THR A 199 -10.23 20.02 11.54
C THR A 199 -9.31 19.25 12.48
N LEU A 200 -9.89 18.31 13.22
CA LEU A 200 -9.12 17.35 14.01
C LEU A 200 -8.70 16.19 13.13
N HIS A 201 -7.39 16.00 13.00
CA HIS A 201 -6.79 14.90 12.25
C HIS A 201 -6.41 13.78 13.21
N PHE A 202 -6.92 12.58 12.95
CA PHE A 202 -6.50 11.34 13.60
C PHE A 202 -5.57 10.57 12.66
N VAL A 203 -4.35 10.33 13.12
CA VAL A 203 -3.33 9.63 12.36
C VAL A 203 -2.98 8.34 13.10
N ILE A 204 -3.32 7.22 12.49
CA ILE A 204 -3.18 5.89 13.10
C ILE A 204 -1.99 5.18 12.47
N GLN A 205 -1.04 4.77 13.31
CA GLN A 205 0.13 4.01 12.91
C GLN A 205 -0.30 2.64 12.36
N GLY A 206 0.46 2.08 11.43
CA GLY A 206 0.37 0.66 11.13
C GLY A 206 1.28 -0.14 12.07
N SER A 207 1.19 -1.46 12.05
CA SER A 207 2.08 -2.29 12.86
C SER A 207 3.50 -2.36 12.28
N GLU A 208 4.52 -2.11 13.11
CA GLU A 208 5.95 -2.14 12.75
C GLU A 208 6.60 -3.53 12.82
N SER A 209 5.95 -4.48 13.49
CA SER A 209 6.41 -5.85 13.60
C SER A 209 5.33 -6.82 13.15
N LEU A 210 5.71 -7.87 12.44
CA LEU A 210 4.81 -9.02 12.26
C LEU A 210 4.55 -9.74 13.60
N ALA A 211 5.08 -9.29 14.74
CA ALA A 211 4.64 -9.78 16.05
C ALA A 211 3.29 -9.14 16.46
N SER A 212 3.04 -7.88 16.09
CA SER A 212 1.71 -7.23 16.20
C SER A 212 0.70 -7.73 15.15
N TRP A 213 1.13 -8.63 14.26
CA TRP A 213 0.23 -9.46 13.45
C TRP A 213 -0.64 -10.38 14.32
N GLN A 214 -0.55 -10.40 15.65
CA GLN A 214 -1.43 -11.19 16.53
C GLN A 214 -2.94 -10.96 16.27
N ALA A 215 -3.32 -9.92 15.52
CA ALA A 215 -4.64 -9.80 14.87
C ALA A 215 -4.96 -10.90 13.82
N ASN A 216 -3.98 -11.70 13.37
CA ASN A 216 -4.08 -12.85 12.45
C ASN A 216 -4.67 -14.10 13.10
N LEU A 217 -5.04 -14.00 14.37
CA LEU A 217 -5.73 -15.05 15.09
C LEU A 217 -7.25 -15.03 14.84
N LEU A 218 -7.80 -13.98 14.23
CA LEU A 218 -9.24 -13.86 13.94
C LEU A 218 -9.49 -13.39 12.51
N PHE A 219 -9.02 -14.19 11.55
CA PHE A 219 -9.16 -13.91 10.12
C PHE A 219 -10.58 -14.14 9.58
N GLU A 220 -11.41 -14.82 10.36
CA GLU A 220 -12.79 -15.10 10.02
C GLU A 220 -13.64 -13.83 9.81
N PRO A 221 -14.63 -13.89 8.91
CA PRO A 221 -15.61 -12.83 8.75
C PRO A 221 -16.54 -12.80 9.96
N THR A 222 -16.95 -11.59 10.34
CA THR A 222 -18.04 -11.34 11.30
C THR A 222 -18.93 -10.21 10.78
N HIS A 223 -20.12 -10.03 11.35
CA HIS A 223 -20.98 -8.90 10.97
C HIS A 223 -20.39 -7.58 11.45
N PHE A 224 -20.43 -6.57 10.57
CA PHE A 224 -20.02 -5.22 10.92
C PHE A 224 -21.21 -4.43 11.52
N GLU A 225 -21.04 -3.94 12.75
CA GLU A 225 -22.10 -3.28 13.55
C GLU A 225 -23.37 -4.15 13.62
N ASP A 226 -24.46 -3.77 12.95
CA ASP A 226 -25.73 -4.50 12.93
C ASP A 226 -25.78 -5.50 11.76
N SER A 227 -26.20 -6.74 12.03
CA SER A 227 -26.37 -7.79 11.00
C SER A 227 -27.37 -7.39 9.91
N SER A 228 -28.33 -6.51 10.20
CA SER A 228 -29.28 -5.92 9.24
C SER A 228 -28.60 -5.07 8.16
N LEU A 229 -27.33 -4.67 8.35
CA LEU A 229 -26.53 -4.02 7.33
C LEU A 229 -26.12 -4.99 6.22
N GLY A 230 -26.06 -6.30 6.51
CA GLY A 230 -25.64 -7.33 5.55
C GLY A 230 -24.17 -7.22 5.14
N VAL A 231 -23.34 -6.57 5.94
CA VAL A 231 -21.91 -6.31 5.66
C VAL A 231 -21.06 -7.16 6.59
N PHE A 232 -20.08 -7.86 6.01
CA PHE A 232 -19.08 -8.61 6.77
C PHE A 232 -17.76 -7.85 6.86
N VAL A 233 -17.07 -8.00 7.98
CA VAL A 233 -15.77 -7.40 8.27
C VAL A 233 -14.80 -8.45 8.80
N HIS A 234 -13.51 -8.22 8.61
CA HIS A 234 -12.45 -8.96 9.28
C HIS A 234 -12.56 -8.83 10.81
N ARG A 235 -12.81 -9.95 11.52
CA ARG A 235 -13.06 -9.95 12.97
C ARG A 235 -11.93 -9.30 13.77
N GLY A 236 -10.69 -9.75 13.61
CA GLY A 236 -9.55 -9.21 14.39
C GLY A 236 -9.36 -7.69 14.25
N ILE A 237 -9.48 -7.15 13.03
CA ILE A 237 -9.35 -5.71 12.76
C ILE A 237 -10.55 -4.95 13.33
N TYR A 238 -11.75 -5.52 13.27
CA TYR A 238 -12.94 -4.91 13.86
C TYR A 238 -12.86 -4.85 15.39
N GLU A 239 -12.39 -5.91 16.06
CA GLU A 239 -12.20 -5.89 17.51
C GLU A 239 -11.16 -4.85 17.95
N ALA A 240 -10.03 -4.75 17.22
CA ALA A 240 -9.06 -3.67 17.45
C ALA A 240 -9.66 -2.27 17.21
N ALA A 241 -10.53 -2.13 16.19
CA ALA A 241 -11.20 -0.87 15.91
C ALA A 241 -12.21 -0.46 17.00
N LYS A 242 -12.86 -1.43 17.67
CA LYS A 242 -13.71 -1.14 18.84
C LYS A 242 -12.88 -0.53 19.98
N GLY A 243 -11.74 -1.12 20.31
CA GLY A 243 -10.83 -0.56 21.31
C GLY A 243 -10.33 0.83 20.94
N LEU A 244 -9.93 1.01 19.67
CA LEU A 244 -9.49 2.32 19.18
C LEU A 244 -10.61 3.37 19.20
N TYR A 245 -11.84 2.98 18.83
CA TYR A 245 -13.00 3.86 18.86
C TYR A 245 -13.21 4.46 20.26
N GLU A 246 -13.17 3.63 21.31
CA GLU A 246 -13.31 4.10 22.69
C GLU A 246 -12.19 5.05 23.11
N GLN A 247 -10.97 4.84 22.63
CA GLN A 247 -9.84 5.74 22.90
C GLN A 247 -10.00 7.11 22.22
N LEU A 248 -10.52 7.13 20.99
CA LEU A 248 -10.63 8.36 20.19
C LEU A 248 -11.91 9.15 20.50
N LEU A 249 -12.96 8.49 20.98
CA LEU A 249 -14.27 9.09 21.20
C LEU A 249 -14.24 10.34 22.10
N PRO A 250 -13.51 10.38 23.24
CA PRO A 250 -13.43 11.58 24.06
C PRO A 250 -12.87 12.79 23.30
N CYS A 251 -11.85 12.58 22.46
CA CYS A 251 -11.26 13.65 21.64
C CYS A 251 -12.25 14.13 20.58
N VAL A 252 -13.02 13.22 19.98
CA VAL A 252 -14.06 13.54 19.00
C VAL A 252 -15.16 14.39 19.65
N LEU A 253 -15.71 13.94 20.78
CA LEU A 253 -16.80 14.64 21.46
C LEU A 253 -16.39 16.05 21.91
N GLU A 254 -15.18 16.20 22.44
CA GLU A 254 -14.67 17.51 22.84
C GLU A 254 -14.50 18.44 21.62
N HIS A 255 -13.97 17.94 20.50
CA HIS A 255 -13.84 18.73 19.27
C HIS A 255 -15.20 19.19 18.72
N LEU A 256 -16.18 18.30 18.70
CA LEU A 256 -17.56 18.63 18.30
C LEU A 256 -18.17 19.68 19.22
N ARG A 257 -17.94 19.57 20.53
CA ARG A 257 -18.41 20.56 21.52
C ARG A 257 -17.78 21.93 21.32
N LEU A 258 -16.48 21.97 20.99
CA LEU A 258 -15.74 23.23 20.80
C LEU A 258 -16.09 23.95 19.49
N HIS A 259 -16.34 23.20 18.41
CA HIS A 259 -16.48 23.78 17.07
C HIS A 259 -17.90 23.69 16.48
N GLY A 260 -18.83 22.97 17.13
CA GLY A 260 -20.21 22.82 16.67
C GLY A 260 -20.29 22.38 15.20
N ASP A 261 -21.13 23.05 14.42
CA ASP A 261 -21.34 22.74 12.99
C ASP A 261 -20.11 22.96 12.09
N GLN A 262 -19.10 23.70 12.59
CA GLN A 262 -17.85 23.89 11.87
C GLN A 262 -16.85 22.77 12.10
N ALA A 263 -17.09 21.89 13.07
CA ALA A 263 -16.21 20.77 13.39
C ALA A 263 -16.02 19.86 12.16
N ARG A 264 -14.76 19.59 11.84
CA ARG A 264 -14.37 18.60 10.82
C ARG A 264 -13.46 17.55 11.44
N LEU A 265 -13.63 16.31 11.01
CA LEU A 265 -12.82 15.17 11.42
C LEU A 265 -12.18 14.55 10.19
N CYS A 266 -10.87 14.33 10.25
CA CYS A 266 -10.09 13.67 9.21
C CYS A 266 -9.41 12.44 9.80
N PHE A 267 -9.56 11.29 9.15
CA PHE A 267 -8.88 10.06 9.56
C PHE A 267 -7.91 9.62 8.46
N THR A 268 -6.72 9.17 8.86
CA THR A 268 -5.72 8.64 7.94
C THR A 268 -4.88 7.57 8.62
N GLY A 269 -4.33 6.66 7.82
CA GLY A 269 -3.48 5.61 8.34
C GLY A 269 -2.77 4.82 7.24
N HIS A 270 -1.67 4.18 7.63
CA HIS A 270 -0.92 3.28 6.77
C HIS A 270 -1.12 1.83 7.21
N SER A 271 -1.13 0.87 6.27
CA SER A 271 -1.26 -0.56 6.56
C SER A 271 -2.51 -0.86 7.42
N LEU A 272 -2.38 -1.61 8.51
CA LEU A 272 -3.44 -1.86 9.49
C LEU A 272 -4.09 -0.56 9.99
N GLY A 273 -3.31 0.48 10.24
CA GLY A 273 -3.80 1.77 10.74
C GLY A 273 -4.82 2.43 9.82
N GLY A 274 -4.69 2.27 8.50
CA GLY A 274 -5.69 2.80 7.57
C GLY A 274 -6.99 1.97 7.52
N SER A 275 -6.92 0.67 7.83
CA SER A 275 -8.12 -0.14 8.03
C SER A 275 -8.86 0.26 9.29
N LEU A 276 -8.13 0.47 10.39
CA LEU A 276 -8.68 0.98 11.65
C LEU A 276 -9.29 2.37 11.48
N ALA A 277 -8.59 3.28 10.77
CA ALA A 277 -9.10 4.62 10.42
C ALA A 277 -10.45 4.55 9.70
N THR A 278 -10.56 3.64 8.72
CA THR A 278 -11.79 3.42 7.96
C THR A 278 -12.93 2.90 8.84
N LEU A 279 -12.65 1.92 9.71
CA LEU A 279 -13.69 1.37 10.60
C LEU A 279 -14.16 2.39 11.63
N VAL A 280 -13.25 3.09 12.32
CA VAL A 280 -13.63 4.11 13.31
C VAL A 280 -14.47 5.22 12.65
N PHE A 281 -14.07 5.67 11.46
CA PHE A 281 -14.85 6.63 10.67
C PHE A 281 -16.28 6.14 10.39
N LEU A 282 -16.44 4.89 9.95
CA LEU A 282 -17.75 4.31 9.66
C LEU A 282 -18.57 4.10 10.95
N MET A 283 -17.93 3.65 12.03
CA MET A 283 -18.58 3.45 13.34
C MET A 283 -19.14 4.76 13.88
N LEU A 284 -18.38 5.85 13.83
CA LEU A 284 -18.84 7.19 14.24
C LEU A 284 -20.08 7.64 13.47
N ARG A 285 -20.16 7.30 12.18
CA ARG A 285 -21.34 7.60 11.34
C ARG A 285 -22.52 6.68 11.66
N ILE A 286 -22.30 5.38 11.76
CA ILE A 286 -23.34 4.36 11.98
C ILE A 286 -23.98 4.53 13.35
N ARG A 287 -23.18 4.80 14.38
CA ARG A 287 -23.63 5.00 15.77
C ARG A 287 -24.26 6.37 16.03
N GLY A 288 -24.34 7.24 15.01
CA GLY A 288 -24.98 8.54 15.10
C GLY A 288 -24.19 9.60 15.89
N VAL A 289 -22.91 9.36 16.20
CA VAL A 289 -22.06 10.31 16.93
C VAL A 289 -21.68 11.50 16.06
N VAL A 290 -21.41 11.26 14.77
CA VAL A 290 -20.93 12.29 13.85
C VAL A 290 -21.84 12.38 12.62
N GLN A 291 -22.24 13.61 12.28
CA GLN A 291 -22.99 13.90 11.06
C GLN A 291 -22.11 13.76 9.83
N ARG A 292 -22.72 13.50 8.67
CA ARG A 292 -21.98 13.30 7.41
C ARG A 292 -21.10 14.51 7.07
N GLU A 293 -21.58 15.71 7.38
CA GLU A 293 -20.95 16.98 7.02
C GLU A 293 -19.64 17.15 7.78
N ALA A 294 -19.57 16.73 9.04
CA ALA A 294 -18.35 16.80 9.85
C ALA A 294 -17.27 15.80 9.40
N LEU A 295 -17.62 14.79 8.60
CA LEU A 295 -16.72 13.72 8.18
C LEU A 295 -16.02 14.05 6.86
N LEU A 296 -14.72 14.35 6.92
CA LEU A 296 -13.87 14.51 5.74
C LEU A 296 -13.44 13.14 5.18
N PRO A 297 -13.03 13.07 3.90
CA PRO A 297 -12.55 11.83 3.31
C PRO A 297 -11.40 11.17 4.10
N VAL A 298 -11.53 9.88 4.35
CA VAL A 298 -10.47 9.02 4.88
C VAL A 298 -9.48 8.72 3.77
N LEU A 299 -8.21 8.99 4.01
CA LEU A 299 -7.14 8.61 3.09
C LEU A 299 -6.30 7.50 3.73
N THR A 300 -6.15 6.39 3.03
CA THR A 300 -5.38 5.23 3.51
C THR A 300 -4.22 4.93 2.58
N PHE A 301 -3.16 4.33 3.12
CA PHE A 301 -1.95 3.99 2.38
C PHE A 301 -1.60 2.51 2.62
N GLY A 302 -1.56 1.70 1.56
CA GLY A 302 -1.16 0.29 1.68
C GLY A 302 -2.08 -0.54 2.58
N SER A 303 -3.31 -0.09 2.85
CA SER A 303 -4.21 -0.77 3.77
C SER A 303 -4.87 -2.01 3.13
N PRO A 304 -5.01 -3.12 3.88
CA PRO A 304 -5.75 -4.28 3.39
C PRO A 304 -7.22 -3.94 3.17
N CYS A 305 -7.87 -4.62 2.21
CA CYS A 305 -9.32 -4.59 2.09
C CYS A 305 -9.92 -5.46 3.20
N ILE A 306 -10.92 -4.96 3.93
CA ILE A 306 -11.41 -5.63 5.16
C ILE A 306 -12.93 -5.79 5.22
N LEU A 307 -13.66 -5.31 4.22
CA LEU A 307 -15.13 -5.35 4.18
C LEU A 307 -15.64 -6.11 2.95
N CYS A 308 -16.66 -6.92 3.16
CA CYS A 308 -17.49 -7.47 2.10
C CYS A 308 -18.81 -6.70 2.06
N GLY A 309 -19.03 -5.94 0.97
CA GLY A 309 -20.16 -5.01 0.85
C GLY A 309 -19.84 -3.55 1.18
N GLY A 310 -18.56 -3.15 1.22
CA GLY A 310 -18.16 -1.79 1.61
C GLY A 310 -18.73 -0.66 0.74
N ASP A 311 -18.76 -0.80 -0.60
CA ASP A 311 -19.40 0.19 -1.48
C ASP A 311 -20.91 0.30 -1.23
N TYR A 312 -21.56 -0.83 -0.98
CA TYR A 312 -22.98 -0.85 -0.65
C TYR A 312 -23.25 -0.16 0.69
N LEU A 313 -22.37 -0.34 1.67
CA LEU A 313 -22.44 0.37 2.95
C LEU A 313 -22.32 1.88 2.77
N LEU A 314 -21.37 2.36 1.95
CA LEU A 314 -21.24 3.78 1.65
C LEU A 314 -22.54 4.35 1.06
N ASP A 315 -23.13 3.66 0.07
CA ASP A 315 -24.41 4.03 -0.52
C ASP A 315 -25.53 4.10 0.55
N LYS A 316 -25.61 3.10 1.44
CA LYS A 316 -26.62 3.03 2.52
C LYS A 316 -26.45 4.15 3.57
N LEU A 317 -25.22 4.57 3.83
CA LEU A 317 -24.91 5.68 4.77
C LEU A 317 -25.04 7.07 4.13
N GLY A 318 -25.36 7.13 2.83
CA GLY A 318 -25.40 8.37 2.05
C GLY A 318 -24.01 8.99 1.87
N LEU A 319 -22.95 8.21 1.90
CA LEU A 319 -21.57 8.67 1.75
C LEU A 319 -21.12 8.46 0.29
N PRO A 320 -20.50 9.46 -0.36
CA PRO A 320 -19.97 9.28 -1.70
C PRO A 320 -18.73 8.38 -1.67
N LYS A 321 -18.42 7.71 -2.78
CA LYS A 321 -17.29 6.79 -2.86
C LYS A 321 -15.93 7.43 -2.58
N ASP A 322 -15.79 8.72 -2.85
CA ASP A 322 -14.55 9.46 -2.60
C ASP A 322 -14.37 9.86 -1.13
N HIS A 323 -15.29 9.52 -0.22
CA HIS A 323 -15.05 9.62 1.22
C HIS A 323 -14.07 8.55 1.73
N ILE A 324 -13.87 7.45 1.01
CA ILE A 324 -12.80 6.50 1.31
C ILE A 324 -11.87 6.48 0.10
N ARG A 325 -10.61 6.88 0.31
CA ARG A 325 -9.60 6.94 -0.74
C ARG A 325 -8.43 6.06 -0.34
N SER A 326 -8.21 4.98 -1.08
CA SER A 326 -7.16 4.00 -0.78
C SER A 326 -6.01 4.14 -1.76
N VAL A 327 -4.87 4.61 -1.27
CA VAL A 327 -3.62 4.75 -2.04
C VAL A 327 -2.81 3.47 -1.93
N MET A 328 -2.40 2.92 -3.07
CA MET A 328 -1.67 1.67 -3.16
C MET A 328 -0.45 1.84 -4.06
N LEU A 329 0.73 1.46 -3.56
CA LEU A 329 1.91 1.23 -4.39
C LEU A 329 1.66 0.04 -5.30
N HIS A 330 2.09 0.15 -6.55
CA HIS A 330 1.77 -0.80 -7.62
C HIS A 330 2.13 -2.25 -7.31
N ARG A 331 3.11 -2.51 -6.44
CA ARG A 331 3.54 -3.86 -6.02
C ARG A 331 3.35 -4.13 -4.53
N ASP A 332 2.62 -3.27 -3.83
CA ASP A 332 2.29 -3.54 -2.42
C ASP A 332 1.46 -4.82 -2.32
N ILE A 333 1.86 -5.74 -1.45
CA ILE A 333 1.16 -6.98 -1.20
C ILE A 333 -0.04 -6.79 -0.27
N VAL A 334 0.03 -5.88 0.69
CA VAL A 334 -0.94 -5.79 1.80
C VAL A 334 -2.36 -5.46 1.32
N PRO A 335 -2.58 -4.48 0.41
CA PRO A 335 -3.89 -4.24 -0.17
C PRO A 335 -4.45 -5.42 -0.97
N ARG A 336 -3.57 -6.32 -1.45
CA ARG A 336 -3.94 -7.46 -2.29
C ARG A 336 -4.30 -8.69 -1.46
N THR A 337 -3.76 -8.84 -0.26
CA THR A 337 -3.83 -10.07 0.54
C THR A 337 -5.23 -10.67 0.62
N PHE A 338 -6.26 -9.85 0.85
CA PHE A 338 -7.65 -10.35 0.98
C PHE A 338 -8.53 -10.08 -0.24
N ALA A 339 -8.01 -9.35 -1.23
CA ALA A 339 -8.74 -8.88 -2.40
C ALA A 339 -8.27 -9.54 -3.72
N CYS A 340 -7.24 -10.39 -3.66
CA CYS A 340 -6.82 -11.23 -4.78
C CYS A 340 -7.81 -12.37 -5.03
N ASN A 341 -7.59 -13.10 -6.12
CA ASN A 341 -8.40 -14.25 -6.49
C ASN A 341 -7.99 -15.46 -5.65
N TYR A 342 -8.93 -16.02 -4.92
CA TYR A 342 -8.78 -17.25 -4.15
C TYR A 342 -9.21 -18.44 -5.00
N PRO A 343 -8.32 -19.40 -5.29
CA PRO A 343 -8.70 -20.63 -5.98
C PRO A 343 -9.77 -21.42 -5.21
N ASP A 344 -10.63 -22.14 -5.92
CA ASP A 344 -11.77 -22.84 -5.33
C ASP A 344 -11.34 -23.86 -4.26
N HIS A 345 -10.21 -24.55 -4.43
CA HIS A 345 -9.68 -25.47 -3.42
C HIS A 345 -9.28 -24.76 -2.12
N VAL A 346 -8.71 -23.54 -2.20
CA VAL A 346 -8.37 -22.73 -1.01
C VAL A 346 -9.65 -22.28 -0.32
N ALA A 347 -10.65 -21.86 -1.08
CA ALA A 347 -11.95 -21.47 -0.53
C ALA A 347 -12.61 -22.62 0.24
N GLU A 348 -12.57 -23.85 -0.30
CA GLU A 348 -13.12 -25.03 0.38
C GLU A 348 -12.36 -25.40 1.66
N ILE A 349 -11.04 -25.24 1.68
CA ILE A 349 -10.25 -25.41 2.91
C ILE A 349 -10.69 -24.40 3.98
N LEU A 350 -10.83 -23.12 3.63
CA LEU A 350 -11.27 -22.09 4.58
C LEU A 350 -12.65 -22.38 5.17
N LYS A 351 -13.61 -22.83 4.34
CA LYS A 351 -14.97 -23.23 4.77
C LYS A 351 -15.01 -24.46 5.68
N ARG A 352 -14.03 -25.37 5.52
CA ARG A 352 -13.87 -26.56 6.38
C ARG A 352 -13.25 -26.20 7.72
N LEU A 353 -12.22 -25.34 7.70
CA LEU A 353 -11.52 -24.90 8.90
C LEU A 353 -12.40 -24.02 9.79
N ASN A 354 -13.30 -23.24 9.19
CA ASN A 354 -14.16 -22.34 9.95
C ASN A 354 -15.51 -22.10 9.25
N GLY A 355 -16.60 -22.37 9.99
CA GLY A 355 -17.97 -22.26 9.51
C GLY A 355 -18.35 -20.86 9.03
N ASN A 356 -17.74 -19.80 9.58
CA ASN A 356 -18.07 -18.41 9.23
C ASN A 356 -17.77 -18.09 7.75
N PHE A 357 -16.88 -18.84 7.08
CA PHE A 357 -16.62 -18.66 5.65
C PHE A 357 -17.68 -19.30 4.75
N ARG A 358 -18.56 -20.18 5.27
CA ARG A 358 -19.56 -20.88 4.45
C ARG A 358 -20.61 -19.94 3.89
N ASP A 359 -21.02 -18.96 4.67
CA ASP A 359 -22.02 -17.97 4.28
C ASP A 359 -21.38 -16.65 3.81
N HIS A 360 -20.07 -16.64 3.57
CA HIS A 360 -19.33 -15.43 3.22
C HIS A 360 -19.53 -15.04 1.75
N PRO A 361 -20.26 -13.96 1.44
CA PRO A 361 -20.73 -13.75 0.07
C PRO A 361 -19.61 -13.41 -0.91
N CYS A 362 -18.59 -12.66 -0.46
CA CYS A 362 -17.43 -12.35 -1.29
C CYS A 362 -16.65 -13.60 -1.69
N LEU A 363 -16.49 -14.55 -0.77
CA LEU A 363 -15.77 -15.79 -1.07
C LEU A 363 -16.57 -16.65 -2.05
N ASN A 364 -17.87 -16.77 -1.81
CA ASN A 364 -18.75 -17.63 -2.61
C ASN A 364 -19.02 -17.10 -4.01
N ASN A 365 -19.18 -15.78 -4.17
CA ASN A 365 -19.67 -15.19 -5.41
C ASN A 365 -18.59 -14.38 -6.16
N GLN A 366 -17.51 -13.98 -5.48
CA GLN A 366 -16.48 -13.09 -6.02
C GLN A 366 -15.06 -13.67 -5.99
N LYS A 367 -14.85 -14.86 -5.41
CA LYS A 367 -13.55 -15.51 -5.25
C LYS A 367 -12.51 -14.64 -4.52
N LEU A 368 -12.96 -13.87 -3.53
CA LEU A 368 -12.10 -13.01 -2.71
C LEU A 368 -12.65 -12.95 -1.29
N LEU A 369 -11.85 -12.55 -0.31
CA LEU A 369 -12.32 -12.45 1.06
C LEU A 369 -12.89 -11.07 1.37
N TYR A 370 -12.25 -10.00 0.94
CA TYR A 370 -12.77 -8.66 1.16
C TYR A 370 -12.53 -7.78 -0.07
N ALA A 371 -13.54 -7.01 -0.44
CA ALA A 371 -13.52 -6.23 -1.67
C ALA A 371 -12.99 -4.81 -1.43
N PRO A 372 -12.30 -4.19 -2.42
CA PRO A 372 -11.97 -2.76 -2.34
C PRO A 372 -13.24 -1.91 -2.19
N MET A 373 -13.18 -0.87 -1.35
CA MET A 373 -14.27 0.08 -1.14
C MET A 373 -13.83 1.50 -1.47
N GLY A 374 -14.77 2.33 -1.93
CA GLY A 374 -14.50 3.72 -2.24
C GLY A 374 -13.64 3.92 -3.49
N GLN A 375 -12.83 4.98 -3.48
CA GLN A 375 -11.93 5.35 -4.55
C GLN A 375 -10.56 4.67 -4.40
N PHE A 376 -10.07 4.07 -5.47
CA PHE A 376 -8.77 3.40 -5.51
C PHE A 376 -7.74 4.27 -6.25
N ILE A 377 -6.59 4.53 -5.64
CA ILE A 377 -5.55 5.39 -6.17
C ILE A 377 -4.26 4.57 -6.30
N LEU A 378 -3.75 4.48 -7.52
CA LEU A 378 -2.58 3.69 -7.89
C LEU A 378 -1.35 4.58 -7.98
N LEU A 379 -0.30 4.21 -7.25
CA LEU A 379 0.99 4.88 -7.24
C LEU A 379 2.02 3.96 -7.88
N GLN A 380 2.59 4.39 -9.01
CA GLN A 380 3.74 3.74 -9.61
C GLN A 380 4.99 4.56 -9.28
N PRO A 381 6.04 3.97 -8.68
CA PRO A 381 7.33 4.61 -8.47
C PRO A 381 8.10 4.74 -9.78
N SER A 382 9.23 5.45 -9.73
CA SER A 382 10.18 5.47 -10.85
C SER A 382 10.84 4.11 -11.06
N GLU A 383 11.30 3.84 -12.28
CA GLU A 383 11.88 2.54 -12.68
C GLU A 383 13.22 2.23 -11.97
N ASP A 384 13.92 3.24 -11.46
CA ASP A 384 15.11 3.08 -10.62
C ASP A 384 14.80 2.54 -9.21
N VAL A 385 13.55 2.65 -8.75
CA VAL A 385 13.13 2.22 -7.41
C VAL A 385 12.52 0.82 -7.45
N ALA A 386 11.63 0.55 -8.41
CA ALA A 386 10.96 -0.73 -8.55
C ALA A 386 10.62 -1.04 -10.01
N PRO A 387 10.53 -2.34 -10.39
CA PRO A 387 10.15 -2.69 -11.75
C PRO A 387 8.72 -2.21 -12.06
N PRO A 388 8.46 -1.74 -13.30
CA PRO A 388 7.17 -1.15 -13.66
C PRO A 388 6.02 -2.16 -13.57
N HIS A 389 4.80 -1.66 -13.39
CA HIS A 389 3.61 -2.49 -13.44
C HIS A 389 3.23 -2.77 -14.91
N PRO A 390 2.84 -4.00 -15.29
CA PRO A 390 2.46 -4.29 -16.68
C PRO A 390 1.28 -3.45 -17.16
N LEU A 391 0.32 -3.17 -16.28
CA LEU A 391 -0.91 -2.43 -16.62
C LEU A 391 -0.81 -0.90 -16.52
N LEU A 392 0.23 -0.35 -15.89
CA LEU A 392 0.33 1.10 -15.70
C LEU A 392 1.20 1.73 -16.81
N PRO A 393 0.99 3.03 -17.11
CA PRO A 393 1.90 3.78 -17.97
C PRO A 393 3.32 3.78 -17.40
N PRO A 394 4.38 3.77 -18.24
CA PRO A 394 5.77 3.77 -17.75
C PRO A 394 6.12 5.04 -16.98
N GLY A 395 7.10 4.93 -16.09
CA GLY A 395 7.57 6.02 -15.23
C GLY A 395 6.71 6.32 -14.01
N LEU A 396 7.15 7.30 -13.22
CA LEU A 396 6.51 7.74 -11.99
C LEU A 396 5.12 8.33 -12.28
N GLY A 397 4.10 7.87 -11.56
CA GLY A 397 2.73 8.31 -11.76
C GLY A 397 1.80 8.03 -10.59
N LEU A 398 0.78 8.88 -10.45
CA LEU A 398 -0.27 8.76 -9.44
C LEU A 398 -1.62 8.88 -10.15
N TYR A 399 -2.44 7.84 -10.07
CA TYR A 399 -3.65 7.68 -10.87
C TYR A 399 -4.84 7.30 -10.01
N VAL A 400 -5.94 8.03 -10.12
CA VAL A 400 -7.25 7.59 -9.62
C VAL A 400 -7.81 6.58 -10.60
N MET A 401 -8.23 5.43 -10.09
CA MET A 401 -8.96 4.43 -10.87
C MET A 401 -10.44 4.84 -10.96
N ARG A 402 -10.95 4.99 -12.19
CA ARG A 402 -12.34 5.40 -12.46
C ARG A 402 -12.88 4.75 -13.72
N HIS A 403 -14.16 4.40 -13.76
CA HIS A 403 -14.79 3.98 -15.01
C HIS A 403 -15.05 5.21 -15.91
N PRO A 404 -14.75 5.18 -17.22
CA PRO A 404 -14.97 6.34 -18.10
C PRO A 404 -16.46 6.67 -18.34
N ARG A 405 -17.35 5.70 -18.11
CA ARG A 405 -18.81 5.81 -18.24
C ARG A 405 -19.50 5.48 -16.92
N GLU A 406 -19.36 6.32 -15.90
CA GLU A 406 -20.02 6.09 -14.61
C GLU A 406 -21.56 6.11 -14.75
N GLY A 407 -22.24 5.15 -14.12
CA GLY A 407 -23.71 5.20 -13.94
C GLY A 407 -24.48 3.92 -14.33
N ASN A 408 -23.91 3.02 -15.13
CA ASN A 408 -24.57 1.77 -15.58
C ASN A 408 -24.12 0.54 -14.75
N CYS A 409 -24.99 -0.45 -14.53
CA CYS A 409 -24.62 -1.76 -13.98
C CYS A 409 -23.44 -2.44 -14.72
N SER A 410 -23.44 -2.47 -16.05
CA SER A 410 -22.33 -3.01 -16.87
C SER A 410 -21.01 -2.28 -16.59
N SER A 411 -21.05 -0.96 -16.36
CA SER A 411 -19.87 -0.17 -15.97
C SER A 411 -19.30 -0.58 -14.62
N LYS A 412 -20.15 -0.99 -13.67
CA LYS A 412 -19.72 -1.49 -12.35
C LYS A 412 -19.01 -2.84 -12.49
N VAL A 413 -19.53 -3.74 -13.33
CA VAL A 413 -18.92 -5.05 -13.59
C VAL A 413 -17.55 -4.89 -14.25
N GLU A 414 -17.45 -4.08 -15.31
CA GLU A 414 -16.18 -3.80 -15.99
C GLU A 414 -15.14 -3.17 -15.03
N PHE A 415 -15.56 -2.19 -14.23
CA PHE A 415 -14.67 -1.54 -13.26
C PHE A 415 -14.15 -2.52 -12.21
N ARG A 416 -15.01 -3.40 -11.68
CA ARG A 416 -14.60 -4.43 -10.72
C ARG A 416 -13.68 -5.46 -11.35
N ALA A 417 -13.91 -5.86 -12.60
CA ALA A 417 -13.01 -6.73 -13.34
C ALA A 417 -11.61 -6.10 -13.50
N ALA A 418 -11.55 -4.80 -13.83
CA ALA A 418 -10.28 -4.07 -13.90
C ALA A 418 -9.56 -4.00 -12.55
N GLN A 419 -10.27 -3.73 -11.44
CA GLN A 419 -9.67 -3.75 -10.10
C GLN A 419 -9.07 -5.12 -9.79
N ARG A 420 -9.81 -6.20 -10.04
CA ARG A 420 -9.31 -7.56 -9.82
C ARG A 420 -8.11 -7.87 -10.69
N ALA A 421 -8.12 -7.50 -11.98
CA ALA A 421 -6.99 -7.69 -12.87
C ALA A 421 -5.73 -6.99 -12.33
N PHE A 422 -5.87 -5.76 -11.84
CA PHE A 422 -4.76 -5.05 -11.20
C PHE A 422 -4.23 -5.76 -9.95
N LEU A 423 -5.13 -6.16 -9.04
CA LEU A 423 -4.79 -6.83 -7.77
C LEU A 423 -4.19 -8.24 -7.95
N ASN A 424 -4.38 -8.84 -9.13
CA ASN A 424 -3.86 -10.16 -9.48
C ASN A 424 -2.74 -10.13 -10.55
N SER A 425 -2.15 -8.97 -10.85
CA SER A 425 -1.08 -8.86 -11.84
C SER A 425 0.00 -7.86 -11.43
N PRO A 426 1.05 -8.25 -10.69
CA PRO A 426 1.35 -9.62 -10.27
C PRO A 426 0.40 -10.11 -9.16
N HIS A 427 0.17 -11.42 -9.13
CA HIS A 427 -0.56 -12.04 -8.02
C HIS A 427 0.27 -11.91 -6.73
N PRO A 428 -0.35 -11.78 -5.53
CA PRO A 428 0.39 -11.74 -4.27
C PRO A 428 1.44 -12.84 -4.15
N LEU A 429 1.09 -14.08 -4.51
CA LEU A 429 2.01 -15.23 -4.49
C LEU A 429 3.19 -15.10 -5.47
N GLU A 430 3.03 -14.38 -6.58
CA GLU A 430 4.14 -14.09 -7.50
C GLU A 430 5.08 -13.04 -6.90
N ILE A 431 4.52 -12.01 -6.25
CA ILE A 431 5.32 -11.06 -5.44
C ILE A 431 6.03 -11.85 -4.32
N LEU A 432 5.34 -12.84 -3.74
CA LEU A 432 5.89 -13.68 -2.67
C LEU A 432 7.17 -14.41 -3.06
N SER A 433 7.20 -14.86 -4.31
CA SER A 433 8.29 -15.67 -4.87
C SER A 433 9.57 -14.89 -5.12
N ASP A 434 9.53 -13.55 -5.14
CA ASP A 434 10.71 -12.70 -5.31
C ASP A 434 11.44 -12.54 -3.96
N PRO A 435 12.67 -13.04 -3.80
CA PRO A 435 13.43 -12.87 -2.56
C PRO A 435 13.70 -11.39 -2.21
N GLY A 436 13.72 -10.50 -3.22
CA GLY A 436 13.86 -9.05 -3.05
C GLY A 436 12.59 -8.34 -2.61
N ALA A 437 11.46 -9.04 -2.50
CA ALA A 437 10.24 -8.50 -1.90
C ALA A 437 10.34 -8.35 -0.37
N TYR A 438 11.39 -8.90 0.27
CA TYR A 438 11.63 -8.80 1.72
C TYR A 438 12.88 -8.03 2.08
N GLY A 439 12.84 -7.35 3.23
CA GLY A 439 14.06 -6.98 3.94
C GLY A 439 14.73 -8.20 4.58
N SER A 440 15.99 -8.03 5.02
CA SER A 440 16.87 -9.09 5.55
C SER A 440 16.30 -9.91 6.72
N ASP A 441 15.25 -9.44 7.38
CA ASP A 441 14.64 -10.05 8.57
C ASP A 441 13.11 -10.19 8.47
N GLY A 442 12.56 -10.22 7.26
CA GLY A 442 11.11 -10.11 7.04
C GLY A 442 10.56 -8.69 7.33
N ALA A 443 11.46 -7.70 7.36
CA ALA A 443 11.11 -6.29 7.49
C ALA A 443 10.22 -5.83 6.32
N ILE A 444 9.41 -4.80 6.58
CA ILE A 444 8.39 -4.25 5.68
C ILE A 444 8.91 -4.20 4.23
N CYS A 445 8.17 -4.86 3.32
CA CYS A 445 8.47 -4.88 1.89
C CYS A 445 8.79 -3.45 1.41
N ARG A 446 9.78 -3.29 0.51
CA ARG A 446 10.07 -1.99 -0.15
C ARG A 446 8.78 -1.29 -0.59
N ASP A 447 7.86 -2.08 -1.13
CA ASP A 447 6.61 -1.63 -1.74
C ASP A 447 5.46 -1.48 -0.71
N HIS A 448 5.74 -1.66 0.59
CA HIS A 448 4.83 -1.43 1.72
C HIS A 448 5.40 -0.48 2.79
N ASP A 449 6.63 0.03 2.66
CA ASP A 449 7.21 0.97 3.65
C ASP A 449 6.51 2.35 3.55
N PRO A 450 6.03 2.95 4.66
CA PRO A 450 5.41 4.28 4.64
C PRO A 450 6.34 5.37 4.07
N ARG A 451 7.67 5.22 4.22
CA ARG A 451 8.67 6.10 3.62
C ARG A 451 8.70 5.96 2.11
N SER A 452 8.50 4.76 1.57
CA SER A 452 8.41 4.53 0.12
C SER A 452 7.19 5.23 -0.47
N TYR A 453 6.02 5.10 0.17
CA TYR A 453 4.82 5.84 -0.20
C TYR A 453 5.09 7.34 -0.23
N MET A 454 5.58 7.90 0.88
CA MET A 454 5.88 9.34 1.01
C MET A 454 6.86 9.83 -0.06
N LYS A 455 7.97 9.12 -0.29
CA LYS A 455 8.98 9.48 -1.30
C LYS A 455 8.38 9.49 -2.71
N CYS A 456 7.65 8.44 -3.08
CA CYS A 456 7.08 8.29 -4.41
C CYS A 456 5.99 9.34 -4.68
N ILE A 457 5.09 9.59 -3.72
CA ILE A 457 4.05 10.62 -3.83
C ILE A 457 4.70 12.01 -3.95
N THR A 458 5.70 12.30 -3.13
CA THR A 458 6.43 13.58 -3.20
C THR A 458 7.12 13.76 -4.55
N GLY A 459 7.69 12.70 -5.10
CA GLY A 459 8.23 12.68 -6.46
C GLY A 459 7.17 13.02 -7.51
N ALA A 460 5.99 12.37 -7.44
CA ALA A 460 4.88 12.59 -8.36
C ALA A 460 4.37 14.05 -8.29
N VAL A 461 4.26 14.62 -7.07
CA VAL A 461 3.92 16.05 -6.88
C VAL A 461 4.94 16.97 -7.53
N ARG A 462 6.25 16.69 -7.37
CA ARG A 462 7.32 17.49 -7.98
C ARG A 462 7.27 17.41 -9.50
N GLN A 463 7.04 16.23 -10.06
CA GLN A 463 6.91 16.02 -11.51
C GLN A 463 5.71 16.78 -12.08
N GLU A 464 4.54 16.65 -11.45
CA GLU A 464 3.33 17.33 -11.92
C GLU A 464 3.43 18.85 -11.74
N ALA A 465 4.07 19.34 -10.67
CA ALA A 465 4.36 20.76 -10.51
C ALA A 465 5.28 21.30 -11.61
N LYS A 466 6.32 20.55 -12.00
CA LYS A 466 7.21 20.91 -13.12
C LYS A 466 6.43 20.93 -14.44
N ARG A 467 5.59 19.92 -14.70
CA ARG A 467 4.73 19.84 -15.89
C ARG A 467 3.76 21.02 -15.97
N SER A 468 3.04 21.30 -14.88
CA SER A 468 2.13 22.44 -14.76
C SER A 468 2.83 23.79 -15.02
N ARG A 469 4.05 23.98 -14.52
CA ARG A 469 4.84 25.20 -14.80
C ARG A 469 5.25 25.30 -16.27
N ARG A 470 5.64 24.19 -16.91
CA ARG A 470 5.98 24.16 -18.34
C ARG A 470 4.77 24.51 -19.21
N LEU A 471 3.61 23.95 -18.93
CA LEU A 471 2.35 24.26 -19.65
C LEU A 471 1.97 25.73 -19.52
N LYS A 472 2.03 26.31 -18.31
CA LYS A 472 1.80 27.75 -18.10
C LYS A 472 2.77 28.63 -18.87
N ARG A 473 4.06 28.24 -18.93
CA ARG A 473 5.07 28.97 -19.73
C ARG A 473 4.78 28.87 -21.23
N GLN A 474 4.37 27.70 -21.72
CA GLN A 474 3.97 27.52 -23.12
C GLN A 474 2.72 28.33 -23.46
N GLN A 475 1.70 28.34 -22.61
CA GLN A 475 0.50 29.18 -22.79
C GLN A 475 0.85 30.67 -22.81
N ARG A 476 1.67 31.14 -21.85
CA ARG A 476 2.15 32.53 -21.85
C ARG A 476 2.91 32.86 -23.13
N ARG A 477 3.81 31.98 -23.58
CA ARG A 477 4.50 32.15 -24.85
C ARG A 477 3.53 32.16 -26.03
N GLY A 478 2.53 31.28 -26.07
CA GLY A 478 1.50 31.27 -27.12
C GLY A 478 0.62 32.52 -27.15
N LEU A 479 0.39 33.16 -25.99
CA LEU A 479 -0.34 34.43 -25.86
C LEU A 479 0.55 35.64 -26.19
N TRP A 480 1.84 35.61 -25.84
CA TRP A 480 2.78 36.72 -26.01
C TRP A 480 3.47 36.73 -27.38
N TRP A 481 3.69 35.57 -27.98
CA TRP A 481 4.36 35.44 -29.28
C TRP A 481 3.62 36.20 -30.39
N PRO A 482 2.28 36.16 -30.51
CA PRO A 482 1.54 36.95 -31.48
C PRO A 482 1.65 38.47 -31.25
N LEU A 483 1.74 38.91 -29.98
CA LEU A 483 1.87 40.32 -29.62
C LEU A 483 3.26 40.86 -29.97
N ILE A 484 4.31 40.10 -29.63
CA ILE A 484 5.69 40.45 -29.97
C ILE A 484 5.92 40.41 -31.48
N THR A 485 5.33 39.45 -32.21
CA THR A 485 5.43 39.43 -33.68
C THR A 485 4.64 40.56 -34.33
N ALA A 486 3.51 40.99 -33.77
CA ALA A 486 2.76 42.15 -34.26
C ALA A 486 3.54 43.46 -34.01
N GLU A 487 4.17 43.59 -32.84
CA GLU A 487 4.99 44.75 -32.46
C GLU A 487 6.27 44.83 -33.33
N LEU A 488 6.97 43.71 -33.52
CA LEU A 488 8.10 43.63 -34.44
C LEU A 488 7.69 43.90 -35.90
N SER A 489 6.54 43.39 -36.35
CA SER A 489 6.03 43.66 -37.71
C SER A 489 5.67 45.13 -37.91
N SER A 490 5.22 45.83 -36.85
CA SER A 490 4.99 47.27 -36.88
C SER A 490 6.28 48.08 -36.92
N MET A 491 7.32 47.66 -36.17
CA MET A 491 8.65 48.30 -36.19
C MET A 491 9.36 48.13 -37.54
N PHE A 492 9.17 47.00 -38.23
CA PHE A 492 9.69 46.80 -39.59
C PHE A 492 8.86 47.49 -40.69
N ARG A 493 7.63 47.96 -40.39
CA ARG A 493 6.81 48.75 -41.31
C ARG A 493 7.14 50.25 -41.25
N ASP A 494 7.49 50.77 -40.08
CA ASP A 494 7.84 52.19 -39.90
C ASP A 494 9.32 52.53 -40.21
N GLY A 495 10.14 51.54 -40.58
CA GLY A 495 11.51 51.74 -41.07
C GLY A 495 11.63 51.96 -42.59
N GLY A 496 10.52 51.93 -43.34
CA GLY A 496 10.50 51.90 -44.81
C GLY A 496 10.23 53.25 -45.47
N GLY A 497 11.01 54.28 -45.15
CA GLY A 497 10.95 55.59 -45.79
C GLY A 497 12.27 56.00 -46.42
N GLY A 498 12.58 55.48 -47.62
CA GLY A 498 13.56 56.12 -48.52
C GLY A 498 14.55 55.19 -49.23
N GLY A 499 14.34 54.98 -50.54
CA GLY A 499 15.43 54.98 -51.53
C GLY A 499 15.99 53.64 -52.03
N GLY A 500 15.36 53.10 -53.09
CA GLY A 500 16.04 52.68 -54.32
C GLY A 500 16.94 51.42 -54.34
N GLY A 501 16.52 50.41 -55.11
CA GLY A 501 17.42 49.55 -55.89
C GLY A 501 17.46 48.06 -55.54
N GLY A 502 16.63 47.28 -56.24
CA GLY A 502 16.88 45.90 -56.73
C GLY A 502 17.54 44.85 -55.83
N GLN A 503 16.76 43.84 -55.42
CA GLN A 503 16.88 42.42 -55.80
C GLN A 503 16.02 41.54 -54.89
N ASP A 504 15.27 40.63 -55.51
CA ASP A 504 14.41 39.64 -54.86
C ASP A 504 15.15 38.82 -53.80
N ARG A 505 14.60 38.82 -52.57
CA ARG A 505 14.85 37.79 -51.57
C ARG A 505 13.54 37.38 -50.90
N THR A 506 12.88 36.40 -51.51
CA THR A 506 11.84 35.59 -50.84
C THR A 506 12.46 34.86 -49.65
N PHE A 507 12.14 35.29 -48.43
CA PHE A 507 12.35 34.51 -47.22
C PHE A 507 11.14 33.59 -47.00
N LEU A 508 11.34 32.28 -47.18
CA LEU A 508 10.41 31.23 -46.86
C LEU A 508 10.26 31.10 -45.33
N VAL A 509 9.04 31.28 -44.84
CA VAL A 509 8.61 30.87 -43.50
C VAL A 509 8.23 29.38 -43.55
N PRO A 510 8.79 28.48 -42.72
CA PRO A 510 8.28 27.11 -42.64
C PRO A 510 7.08 27.06 -41.71
N GLY A 511 5.90 27.06 -42.32
CA GLY A 511 4.64 26.63 -41.71
C GLY A 511 4.52 25.10 -41.69
N THR A 512 3.77 24.62 -40.71
CA THR A 512 3.42 23.23 -40.41
C THR A 512 2.69 22.52 -41.55
N THR A 513 3.07 21.27 -41.88
CA THR A 513 2.15 20.28 -42.45
C THR A 513 2.52 18.84 -42.06
N THR A 514 1.45 18.09 -41.86
CA THR A 514 1.28 16.68 -41.51
C THR A 514 1.67 15.69 -42.60
N ALA A 515 2.12 14.50 -42.15
CA ALA A 515 1.96 13.15 -42.72
C ALA A 515 2.60 12.79 -44.08
N GLY A 516 3.38 11.70 -44.10
CA GLY A 516 3.65 10.93 -45.32
C GLY A 516 4.95 10.12 -45.30
N ARG A 517 4.82 8.80 -45.49
CA ARG A 517 5.88 7.77 -45.54
C ARG A 517 6.99 8.06 -46.56
N GLY A 518 8.21 7.59 -46.28
CA GLY A 518 9.25 7.38 -47.29
C GLY A 518 10.62 7.12 -46.67
N ALA A 519 11.05 5.85 -46.68
CA ALA A 519 12.42 5.46 -46.34
C ALA A 519 13.38 5.95 -47.43
N VAL A 520 14.49 6.60 -47.04
CA VAL A 520 15.69 6.72 -47.87
C VAL A 520 16.92 6.53 -46.98
N VAL A 521 17.67 5.49 -47.34
CA VAL A 521 19.03 5.17 -46.91
C VAL A 521 19.98 6.19 -47.54
N LEU A 522 20.88 6.79 -46.75
CA LEU A 522 22.19 7.25 -47.25
C LEU A 522 23.28 7.10 -46.18
N SER A 523 24.16 6.13 -46.47
CA SER A 523 25.63 6.09 -46.30
C SER A 523 26.33 7.17 -45.46
N GLY A 524 27.28 6.70 -44.66
CA GLY A 524 28.04 7.49 -43.71
C GLY A 524 29.20 8.32 -44.28
N SER A 525 29.69 9.20 -43.42
CA SER A 525 31.09 9.60 -43.37
C SER A 525 31.44 10.03 -41.96
N SER A 526 32.50 9.44 -41.45
CA SER A 526 33.09 9.47 -40.12
C SER A 526 33.78 10.78 -39.75
N ALA A 527 33.63 11.21 -38.49
CA ALA A 527 34.63 12.03 -37.77
C ALA A 527 34.57 11.73 -36.25
N PRO A 528 35.68 11.84 -35.52
CA PRO A 528 36.00 10.98 -34.38
C PRO A 528 35.51 11.50 -33.01
N GLY A 529 35.24 10.56 -32.11
CA GLY A 529 34.85 10.83 -30.73
C GLY A 529 36.01 11.24 -29.80
N PRO A 530 35.72 11.77 -28.61
CA PRO A 530 36.74 12.22 -27.65
C PRO A 530 37.49 11.05 -27.01
N SER A 531 38.80 11.22 -26.87
CA SER A 531 39.80 10.23 -26.49
C SER A 531 39.72 9.73 -25.04
N VAL A 532 40.09 8.47 -24.86
CA VAL A 532 40.26 7.68 -23.63
C VAL A 532 41.26 8.28 -22.60
N VAL A 533 41.99 9.35 -22.95
CA VAL A 533 43.03 9.95 -22.10
C VAL A 533 42.47 10.84 -20.96
N ALA A 534 41.19 11.22 -21.00
CA ALA A 534 40.57 12.05 -19.95
C ALA A 534 40.07 11.25 -18.73
N ALA A 535 39.84 9.94 -18.87
CA ALA A 535 39.33 9.09 -17.78
C ALA A 535 40.44 8.57 -16.85
N GLU A 536 41.66 8.35 -17.36
CA GLU A 536 42.78 7.84 -16.56
C GLU A 536 43.38 8.88 -15.60
N ARG A 537 43.32 10.18 -15.94
CA ARG A 537 43.80 11.26 -15.05
C ARG A 537 42.86 11.55 -13.87
N PHE A 538 41.57 11.22 -14.00
CA PHE A 538 40.61 11.36 -12.91
C PHE A 538 40.75 10.21 -11.89
N TYR A 539 41.02 8.99 -12.36
CA TYR A 539 41.24 7.83 -11.48
C TYR A 539 42.57 7.88 -10.71
N ALA A 540 43.63 8.44 -11.29
CA ALA A 540 44.91 8.61 -10.59
C ALA A 540 44.88 9.67 -9.46
N GLY A 541 43.97 10.65 -9.54
CA GLY A 541 43.78 11.67 -8.49
C GLY A 541 42.98 11.18 -7.29
N VAL A 542 42.00 10.30 -7.52
CA VAL A 542 41.13 9.77 -6.45
C VAL A 542 41.83 8.67 -5.64
N VAL A 543 42.71 7.88 -6.26
CA VAL A 543 43.48 6.83 -5.58
C VAL A 543 44.60 7.39 -4.69
N ARG A 544 45.10 8.61 -4.97
CA ARG A 544 46.07 9.29 -4.10
C ARG A 544 45.42 9.96 -2.87
N GLY A 545 44.16 10.39 -2.97
CA GLY A 545 43.42 11.00 -1.85
C GLY A 545 42.93 10.02 -0.78
N ILE A 546 42.89 8.72 -1.07
CA ILE A 546 42.40 7.68 -0.13
C ILE A 546 43.55 7.09 0.71
N HIS A 547 44.81 7.34 0.33
CA HIS A 547 45.97 6.73 0.99
C HIS A 547 46.57 7.56 2.15
N GLU A 548 46.03 8.76 2.42
CA GLU A 548 46.64 9.71 3.37
C GLU A 548 45.79 9.96 4.64
N HIS A 549 44.63 9.30 4.79
CA HIS A 549 43.78 9.45 5.98
C HIS A 549 43.61 8.18 6.83
N ARG A 550 44.48 7.18 6.66
CA ARG A 550 44.44 5.93 7.45
C ARG A 550 45.74 5.65 8.19
N ARG A 551 46.19 6.60 9.00
CA ARG A 551 47.16 6.39 10.07
C ARG A 551 46.69 7.09 11.35
N GLN A 552 45.80 6.43 12.09
CA GLN A 552 45.67 6.49 13.55
C GLN A 552 44.52 5.58 13.99
N GLY A 553 44.83 4.56 14.81
CA GLY A 553 43.88 4.01 15.78
C GLY A 553 43.16 2.69 15.46
N GLN A 554 43.75 1.59 15.95
CA GLN A 554 43.09 0.44 16.60
C GLN A 554 42.50 -0.72 15.78
N VAL A 555 43.43 -1.65 15.49
CA VAL A 555 43.38 -3.11 15.61
C VAL A 555 42.30 -3.66 16.56
N VAL A 556 41.19 -4.20 16.01
CA VAL A 556 40.40 -5.32 16.59
C VAL A 556 39.81 -6.26 15.51
N LEU A 557 39.80 -5.88 14.23
CA LEU A 557 39.04 -6.61 13.20
C LEU A 557 39.86 -7.60 12.34
N LEU A 558 40.68 -8.46 12.95
CA LEU A 558 41.44 -9.50 12.22
C LEU A 558 41.16 -10.95 12.64
N PHE A 559 40.17 -11.18 13.51
CA PHE A 559 39.72 -12.53 13.85
C PHE A 559 38.43 -12.95 13.11
N PHE A 560 37.69 -12.01 12.51
CA PHE A 560 36.42 -12.30 11.82
C PHE A 560 36.56 -12.57 10.30
N PHE A 561 37.74 -12.37 9.72
CA PHE A 561 37.95 -12.55 8.27
C PHE A 561 38.41 -13.96 7.87
N SER A 562 38.94 -14.76 8.81
CA SER A 562 39.45 -16.12 8.56
C SER A 562 38.36 -17.20 8.57
N VAL A 563 37.21 -16.95 9.21
CA VAL A 563 36.07 -17.91 9.24
C VAL A 563 35.18 -17.79 7.99
N LYS A 564 35.17 -16.62 7.34
CA LYS A 564 34.33 -16.37 6.16
C LYS A 564 34.90 -16.97 4.85
N LEU A 565 36.21 -17.22 4.79
CA LEU A 565 36.86 -17.78 3.60
C LEU A 565 36.80 -19.31 3.56
N ALA A 566 36.76 -19.98 4.72
CA ALA A 566 36.61 -21.44 4.80
C ALA A 566 35.18 -21.92 4.50
N LEU A 567 34.16 -21.09 4.75
CA LEU A 567 32.76 -21.39 4.40
C LEU A 567 32.42 -21.13 2.92
N MET A 568 33.23 -20.33 2.22
CA MET A 568 33.05 -20.00 0.80
C MET A 568 33.65 -21.04 -0.16
N GLN A 569 34.53 -21.94 0.31
CA GLN A 569 35.05 -23.06 -0.50
C GLN A 569 34.23 -24.34 -0.40
N GLY A 570 33.32 -24.47 0.57
CA GLY A 570 32.39 -25.61 0.69
C GLY A 570 31.16 -25.54 -0.22
N PHE A 571 30.79 -24.35 -0.71
CA PHE A 571 29.56 -24.15 -1.49
C PHE A 571 29.72 -24.32 -3.01
N ALA A 572 30.97 -24.38 -3.51
CA ALA A 572 31.24 -24.55 -4.95
C ALA A 572 31.21 -26.03 -5.41
N ALA A 573 31.22 -27.00 -4.49
CA ALA A 573 31.21 -28.43 -4.83
C ALA A 573 29.80 -29.06 -4.88
N PHE A 574 28.75 -28.35 -4.43
CA PHE A 574 27.37 -28.88 -4.40
C PHE A 574 26.57 -28.58 -5.68
N PHE A 575 26.96 -27.58 -6.47
CA PHE A 575 26.28 -27.20 -7.72
C PHE A 575 26.85 -27.87 -8.99
N ALA A 576 27.69 -28.89 -8.85
CA ALA A 576 28.11 -29.74 -9.96
C ALA A 576 27.37 -31.09 -10.02
N TRP A 577 26.36 -31.30 -9.15
CA TRP A 577 25.63 -32.57 -9.07
C TRP A 577 24.13 -32.44 -8.72
N VAL A 578 23.49 -31.37 -9.19
CA VAL A 578 22.02 -31.20 -9.33
C VAL A 578 21.79 -30.36 -10.57
#